data_AF-A0AAU9QPJ2-F1
#
_entry.id   AF-A0AAU9QPJ2-F1
#
_cell.length_a   1.000
_cell.length_b   1.000
_cell.length_c   1.000
_cell.angle_alpha   90.00
_cell.angle_beta   90.00
_cell.angle_gamma   90.00
#
_symmetry.space_group_name_H-M   'P 1'
#
loop_
_entity.id
_entity.type
_entity.pdbx_description
1 polymer ?
#
loop_
_entity_poly.entity_id
_entity_poly.type
_entity_poly.pdbx_seq_one_letter_code
_entity_poly.pdbx_strand_id
1 'polypeptide(L)'
;MRYLLTTGHRIPKFYKTDGSIVEVELNYVENKTVSSIDEHGGLSHVKIGGTPPCVGNVWLVDSVEESLHKLEANGVYPFITKAAARENAKRLELKTFKYIAVP
;
A
#
# COMPACT_ATOMS: atom_id res chain seq x y z
N MET A 1 9.18 0.62 -7.11
CA MET A 1 8.22 0.18 -6.07
C MET A 1 8.63 0.76 -4.74
N ARG A 2 7.74 1.54 -4.15
CA ARG A 2 7.87 2.14 -2.82
C ARG A 2 6.97 1.36 -1.84
N TYR A 3 7.11 1.61 -0.53
CA TYR A 3 6.44 0.83 0.50
C TYR A 3 5.82 1.71 1.58
N LEU A 4 4.52 1.58 1.81
CA LEU A 4 3.85 2.14 2.99
C LEU A 4 3.98 1.18 4.17
N LEU A 5 4.08 1.73 5.37
CA LEU A 5 4.11 0.95 6.60
C LEU A 5 2.74 1.00 7.28
N THR A 6 2.18 -0.16 7.58
CA THR A 6 0.80 -0.26 8.08
C THR A 6 0.70 -1.17 9.30
N THR A 7 -0.40 -1.03 10.04
CA THR A 7 -0.79 -2.00 11.07
C THR A 7 -1.26 -3.31 10.44
N GLY A 8 -1.38 -4.36 11.26
CA GLY A 8 -1.74 -5.71 10.82
C GLY A 8 -3.24 -5.98 10.57
N HIS A 9 -4.10 -4.99 10.78
CA HIS A 9 -5.56 -5.09 10.65
C HIS A 9 -6.01 -5.35 9.20
N ARG A 10 -7.24 -5.88 9.02
CA ARG A 10 -7.84 -6.09 7.69
C ARG A 10 -7.96 -4.77 6.91
N ILE A 11 -8.48 -3.75 7.56
CA ILE A 11 -8.40 -2.37 7.07
C ILE A 11 -7.25 -1.71 7.83
N PRO A 12 -6.10 -1.49 7.17
CA PRO A 12 -4.91 -1.04 7.85
C PRO A 12 -5.05 0.43 8.26
N LYS A 13 -4.57 0.71 9.46
CA LYS A 13 -4.08 2.05 9.83
C LYS A 13 -2.65 2.23 9.36
N PHE A 14 -2.23 3.46 9.12
CA PHE A 14 -0.93 3.80 8.55
C PHE A 14 0.00 4.39 9.59
N TYR A 15 1.29 4.09 9.48
CA TYR A 15 2.31 4.73 10.31
C TYR A 15 2.86 5.96 9.62
N LYS A 16 2.95 7.05 10.37
CA LYS A 16 3.73 8.24 9.99
C LYS A 16 5.23 7.98 10.20
N THR A 17 6.05 8.92 9.75
CA THR A 17 7.52 8.86 9.89
C THR A 17 8.02 8.88 11.34
N ASP A 18 7.21 9.44 12.25
CA ASP A 18 7.47 9.49 13.69
C ASP A 18 6.97 8.23 14.45
N GLY A 19 6.31 7.29 13.76
CA GLY A 19 5.74 6.07 14.35
C GLY A 19 4.34 6.23 14.92
N SER A 20 3.75 7.42 14.89
CA SER A 20 2.34 7.60 15.22
C SER A 20 1.45 6.93 14.18
N ILE A 21 0.30 6.45 14.62
CA ILE A 21 -0.69 5.79 13.75
C ILE A 21 -1.74 6.80 13.35
N VAL A 22 -2.06 6.84 12.06
CA VAL A 22 -3.22 7.58 11.55
C VAL A 22 -4.18 6.64 10.85
N GLU A 23 -5.46 6.86 11.10
CA GLU A 23 -6.55 6.23 10.40
C GLU A 23 -6.99 7.16 9.28
N VAL A 24 -6.87 6.70 8.03
CA VAL A 24 -7.29 7.45 6.85
C VAL A 24 -8.33 6.60 6.14
N GLU A 25 -9.51 7.16 5.94
CA GLU A 25 -10.57 6.48 5.21
C GLU A 25 -10.22 6.42 3.73
N LEU A 26 -9.98 5.21 3.24
CA LEU A 26 -9.67 4.92 1.85
C LEU A 26 -10.76 4.02 1.27
N ASN A 27 -11.00 4.18 -0.02
CA ASN A 27 -12.03 3.42 -0.74
C ASN A 27 -11.44 2.07 -1.17
N TYR A 28 -11.57 1.07 -0.30
CA TYR A 28 -11.15 -0.29 -0.63
C TYR A 28 -12.15 -0.97 -1.57
N VAL A 29 -11.62 -1.70 -2.54
CA VAL A 29 -12.40 -2.48 -3.52
C VAL A 29 -12.14 -3.97 -3.34
N GLU A 30 -13.10 -4.81 -3.68
CA GLU A 30 -12.95 -6.27 -3.55
C GLU A 30 -12.16 -6.88 -4.72
N ASN A 31 -12.08 -6.16 -5.84
CA ASN A 31 -11.40 -6.62 -7.03
C ASN A 31 -10.86 -5.45 -7.87
N LYS A 32 -9.78 -5.71 -8.58
CA LYS A 32 -9.17 -4.85 -9.59
C LYS A 32 -8.88 -5.62 -10.85
N THR A 33 -8.96 -4.95 -12.00
CA THR A 33 -8.46 -5.47 -13.27
C THR A 33 -7.12 -4.81 -13.57
N VAL A 34 -6.06 -5.62 -13.65
CA VAL A 34 -4.76 -5.16 -14.14
C VAL A 34 -4.68 -5.53 -15.61
N SER A 35 -4.41 -4.54 -16.45
CA SER A 35 -4.26 -4.73 -17.89
C SER A 35 -2.81 -4.46 -18.28
N SER A 36 -2.23 -5.38 -19.05
CA SER A 36 -0.83 -5.29 -19.49
C SER A 36 -0.74 -5.65 -20.97
N ILE A 37 0.14 -4.95 -21.69
CA ILE A 37 0.49 -5.26 -23.08
C ILE A 37 1.90 -5.84 -23.07
N ASP A 38 2.08 -7.00 -23.68
CA ASP A 38 3.40 -7.64 -23.82
C ASP A 38 4.22 -7.04 -24.98
N GLU A 39 5.46 -7.51 -25.14
CA GLU A 39 6.39 -7.07 -26.19
C GLU A 39 5.91 -7.38 -27.63
N HIS A 40 4.91 -8.24 -27.78
CA HIS A 40 4.30 -8.62 -29.05
C HIS A 40 2.98 -7.88 -29.33
N GLY A 41 2.57 -6.96 -28.44
CA GLY A 41 1.30 -6.24 -28.55
C GLY A 41 0.09 -7.03 -28.05
N GLY A 42 0.30 -8.18 -27.39
CA GLY A 42 -0.74 -8.97 -26.76
C GLY A 42 -1.31 -8.28 -25.53
N LEU A 43 -2.61 -7.96 -25.57
CA LEU A 43 -3.32 -7.42 -24.42
C LEU A 43 -3.79 -8.55 -23.49
N SER A 44 -3.44 -8.45 -22.22
CA SER A 44 -3.89 -9.36 -21.17
C SER A 44 -4.64 -8.59 -20.08
N HIS A 45 -5.69 -9.20 -19.54
CA HIS A 45 -6.45 -8.70 -18.41
C HIS A 45 -6.43 -9.72 -17.28
N VAL A 46 -5.93 -9.31 -16.12
CA VAL A 46 -5.91 -10.15 -14.91
C VAL A 46 -6.82 -9.52 -13.87
N LYS A 47 -7.90 -10.23 -13.54
CA LYS A 47 -8.75 -9.84 -12.41
C LYS A 47 -8.10 -10.34 -11.12
N ILE A 48 -7.74 -9.40 -10.26
CA ILE A 48 -7.19 -9.64 -8.93
C ILE A 48 -8.30 -9.37 -7.94
N GLY A 49 -8.79 -10.42 -7.28
CA GLY A 49 -9.82 -10.34 -6.26
C GLY A 49 -9.38 -11.00 -4.97
N GLY A 50 -9.85 -10.49 -3.84
CA GLY A 50 -9.56 -11.07 -2.53
C GLY A 50 -9.79 -10.11 -1.38
N THR A 51 -9.19 -10.40 -0.24
CA THR A 51 -9.40 -9.62 0.98
C THR A 51 -8.47 -8.41 1.02
N PRO A 52 -9.00 -7.18 1.26
CA PRO A 52 -8.18 -6.00 1.52
C PRO A 52 -7.16 -6.19 2.65
N PRO A 53 -6.05 -5.43 2.66
CA PRO A 53 -5.79 -4.30 1.76
C PRO A 53 -5.10 -4.69 0.44
N CYS A 54 -4.43 -5.85 0.37
CA CYS A 54 -3.61 -6.22 -0.80
C CYS A 54 -3.78 -7.68 -1.19
N VAL A 55 -3.70 -7.96 -2.50
CA VAL A 55 -3.61 -9.30 -3.07
C VAL A 55 -2.45 -9.32 -4.07
N GLY A 56 -1.47 -10.21 -3.87
CA GLY A 56 -0.34 -10.35 -4.81
C GLY A 56 0.47 -9.05 -5.04
N ASN A 57 0.74 -8.28 -3.98
CA ASN A 57 1.34 -6.94 -4.01
C ASN A 57 0.50 -5.84 -4.69
N VAL A 58 -0.71 -6.13 -5.13
CA VAL A 58 -1.63 -5.13 -5.65
C VAL A 58 -2.48 -4.58 -4.52
N TRP A 59 -2.39 -3.27 -4.32
CA TRP A 59 -3.19 -2.55 -3.35
C TRP A 59 -4.62 -2.35 -3.88
N LEU A 60 -5.61 -2.89 -3.15
CA LEU A 60 -7.02 -2.93 -3.52
C LEU A 60 -7.77 -1.65 -3.08
N VAL A 61 -7.32 -0.49 -3.54
CA VAL A 61 -8.02 0.80 -3.42
C VAL A 61 -8.51 1.29 -4.77
N ASP A 62 -9.67 1.90 -4.91
CA ASP A 62 -10.19 2.41 -6.19
C ASP A 62 -9.15 3.16 -7.04
N SER A 63 -8.44 4.10 -6.44
CA SER A 63 -7.42 4.95 -7.02
C SER A 63 -6.20 4.98 -6.10
N VAL A 64 -5.07 4.49 -6.61
CA VAL A 64 -3.79 4.51 -5.87
C VAL A 64 -3.30 5.94 -5.69
N GLU A 65 -3.44 6.78 -6.72
CA GLU A 65 -2.99 8.16 -6.71
C GLU A 65 -3.77 9.00 -5.70
N GLU A 66 -5.10 8.97 -5.73
CA GLU A 66 -5.93 9.69 -4.76
C GLU A 66 -5.69 9.20 -3.33
N SER A 67 -5.51 7.88 -3.16
CA SER A 67 -5.18 7.32 -1.86
C SER A 67 -3.84 7.82 -1.35
N LEU A 68 -2.81 7.92 -2.20
CA LEU A 68 -1.51 8.46 -1.83
C LEU A 68 -1.60 9.95 -1.47
N HIS A 69 -2.36 10.75 -2.22
CA HIS A 69 -2.59 12.16 -1.89
C HIS A 69 -3.30 12.34 -0.54
N LYS A 70 -4.31 11.52 -0.24
CA LYS A 70 -4.98 11.52 1.07
C LYS A 70 -4.02 11.15 2.20
N LEU A 71 -3.15 10.17 1.98
CA LEU A 71 -2.13 9.76 2.95
C LEU A 71 -1.08 10.85 3.19
N GLU A 72 -0.59 11.49 2.12
CA GLU A 72 0.35 12.60 2.17
C GLU A 72 -0.22 13.79 2.98
N ALA A 73 -1.48 14.16 2.72
CA ALA A 73 -2.17 15.20 3.48
C ALA A 73 -2.26 14.89 4.99
N ASN A 74 -2.12 13.63 5.38
CA ASN A 74 -2.11 13.16 6.77
C ASN A 74 -0.70 12.87 7.32
N GLY A 75 0.35 13.17 6.55
CA GLY A 75 1.75 12.98 6.94
C GLY A 75 2.25 11.54 6.82
N VAL A 76 1.60 10.72 5.98
CA VAL A 76 2.03 9.35 5.67
C VAL A 76 2.71 9.33 4.31
N TYR A 77 3.93 8.79 4.27
CA TYR A 77 4.75 8.75 3.07
C TYR A 77 5.29 7.35 2.80
N PRO A 78 5.36 6.92 1.54
CA PRO A 78 5.96 5.64 1.19
C PRO A 78 7.49 5.72 1.21
N PHE A 79 8.12 4.68 1.74
CA PHE A 79 9.57 4.51 1.75
C PHE A 79 10.08 4.03 0.39
N ILE A 80 11.24 4.54 -0.04
CA ILE A 80 11.85 4.21 -1.34
C ILE A 80 12.11 2.70 -1.48
N THR A 81 12.48 2.03 -0.38
CA THR A 81 12.74 0.58 -0.37
C THR A 81 12.11 -0.08 0.85
N LYS A 82 11.84 -1.39 0.74
CA LYS A 82 11.37 -2.19 1.87
C LYS A 82 12.39 -2.24 3.02
N ALA A 83 13.68 -2.16 2.70
CA ALA A 83 14.75 -2.09 3.68
C ALA A 83 14.66 -0.79 4.51
N ALA A 84 14.51 0.37 3.86
CA ALA A 84 14.35 1.65 4.54
C ALA A 84 13.10 1.67 5.45
N ALA A 85 11.98 1.10 4.99
CA ALA A 85 10.78 0.94 5.80
C ALA A 85 11.05 0.09 7.06
N ARG A 86 11.77 -1.03 6.91
CA ARG A 86 12.13 -1.93 8.01
C ARG A 86 13.06 -1.27 9.01
N GLU A 87 14.06 -0.53 8.55
CA GLU A 87 14.99 0.18 9.42
C GLU A 87 14.28 1.27 10.23
N ASN A 88 13.37 2.02 9.61
CA ASN A 88 12.57 3.01 10.33
C ASN A 88 11.68 2.34 11.39
N ALA A 89 11.03 1.22 11.07
CA ALA A 89 10.22 0.48 12.04
C ALA A 89 11.04 -0.04 13.24
N LYS A 90 12.28 -0.49 13.01
CA LYS A 90 13.20 -0.89 14.08
C LYS A 90 13.60 0.30 14.96
N ARG A 91 13.95 1.43 14.35
CA ARG A 91 14.32 2.67 15.05
C ARG A 91 13.20 3.17 15.97
N LEU A 92 11.95 2.96 15.54
CA LEU A 92 10.74 3.34 16.27
C LEU A 92 10.20 2.22 17.17
N GLU A 93 10.91 1.10 17.29
CA GLU A 93 10.55 -0.05 18.13
C GLU A 93 9.13 -0.61 17.86
N LEU A 94 8.68 -0.54 16.60
CA LEU A 94 7.35 -1.00 16.22
C LEU A 94 7.25 -2.53 16.35
N LYS A 95 6.37 -3.00 17.25
CA LYS A 95 6.20 -4.43 17.54
C LYS A 95 5.50 -5.20 16.42
N THR A 96 4.55 -4.57 15.74
CA THR A 96 3.75 -5.19 14.68
C THR A 96 3.56 -4.22 13.53
N PHE A 97 3.88 -4.65 12.31
CA PHE A 97 3.65 -3.87 11.10
C PHE A 97 3.59 -4.77 9.87
N LYS A 98 2.99 -4.25 8.81
CA LYS A 98 2.93 -4.82 7.46
C LYS A 98 3.36 -3.77 6.44
N TYR A 99 3.50 -4.22 5.21
CA TYR A 99 3.90 -3.38 4.09
C TYR A 99 2.82 -3.41 3.01
N ILE A 100 2.56 -2.25 2.43
CA ILE A 100 1.80 -2.13 1.17
C ILE A 100 2.77 -1.63 0.12
N ALA A 101 2.95 -2.41 -0.94
CA ALA A 101 3.72 -2.00 -2.10
C ALA A 101 2.89 -0.99 -2.91
N VAL A 102 3.51 0.11 -3.30
CA VAL A 102 2.93 1.14 -4.17
C VAL A 102 3.88 1.44 -5.32
N PRO A 103 3.37 1.87 -6.49
CA PRO A 103 4.20 2.28 -7.63
C PRO A 103 5.26 3.30 -7.21
#